data_AF-A0A916BYI5-F1
#
_entry.id   AF-A0A916BYI5-F1
#
_cell.length_a   1.000
_cell.length_b   1.000
_cell.length_c   1.000
_cell.angle_alpha   90.00
_cell.angle_beta   90.00
_cell.angle_gamma   90.00
#
_symmetry.space_group_name_H-M   'P 1'
#
loop_
_entity.id
_entity.type
_entity.pdbx_description
1 polymer ?
#
loop_
_entity_poly.entity_id
_entity_poly.type
_entity_poly.pdbx_seq_one_letter_code
_entity_poly.pdbx_strand_id
1 'polypeptide(L)' 'MSALPVKIRGRSRQPGGVLGYPLDQVYEEVAYVAYHFHWPAHEVLELEHGERQRWVQEIAKINRRLNEPIRS' A
#
# COMPACT_ATOMS: atom_id res chain seq x y z
N MET A 1 1.91 15.16 16.45
CA MET A 1 1.71 13.72 16.19
C MET A 1 0.29 13.52 15.69
N SER A 2 0.09 13.64 14.37
CA SER A 2 -1.23 13.41 13.76
C SER A 2 -1.16 12.13 12.96
N ALA A 3 -1.73 11.06 13.51
CA ALA A 3 -1.99 9.85 12.76
C ALA A 3 -3.02 10.18 11.69
N LEU A 4 -2.59 10.22 10.42
CA LEU A 4 -3.52 10.32 9.30
C LEU A 4 -4.40 9.06 9.29
N PRO A 5 -5.73 9.19 9.28
CA PRO A 5 -6.60 8.05 9.06
C PRO A 5 -6.45 7.64 7.59
N VAL A 6 -5.51 6.74 7.29
CA VAL A 6 -5.44 6.03 6.01
C VAL A 6 -6.65 5.10 5.93
N LYS A 7 -7.74 5.69 5.47
CA LYS A 7 -8.94 4.98 5.06
C LYS A 7 -8.64 4.43 3.68
N ILE A 8 -8.04 3.24 3.61
CA ILE A 8 -7.92 2.45 2.37
C ILE A 8 -9.35 2.05 1.97
N ARG A 9 -10.10 2.98 1.38
CA ARG A 9 -11.38 2.74 0.72
C ARG A 9 -11.17 2.90 -0.76
N GLY A 10 -10.83 1.78 -1.38
CA GLY A 10 -10.76 1.64 -2.83
C GLY A 10 -11.01 0.20 -3.23
N ARG A 11 -12.17 -0.36 -2.83
CA ARG A 11 -12.66 -1.61 -3.42
C ARG A 11 -13.10 -1.28 -4.85
N SER A 12 -12.19 -1.27 -5.80
CA SER A 12 -12.51 -1.26 -7.24
C SER A 12 -13.02 -2.65 -7.64
N ARG A 13 -14.26 -2.94 -7.22
CA ARG A 13 -15.08 -3.94 -7.92
C ARG A 13 -15.64 -3.28 -9.17
N GLN A 14 -15.05 -3.53 -10.33
CA GLN A 14 -15.80 -3.58 -11.58
C GLN A 14 -15.37 -4.81 -12.40
N PRO A 15 -16.31 -5.69 -12.77
CA PRO A 15 -16.07 -6.77 -13.71
C PRO A 15 -16.35 -6.25 -15.13
N GLY A 16 -15.36 -6.32 -16.01
CA GLY A 16 -15.55 -6.15 -17.45
C GLY A 16 -14.81 -4.96 -18.04
N GLY A 17 -13.77 -5.25 -18.83
CA GLY A 17 -13.11 -4.28 -19.68
C GLY A 17 -11.59 -4.26 -19.52
N VAL A 18 -10.91 -5.24 -20.13
CA VAL A 18 -9.45 -5.40 -20.25
C VAL A 18 -8.72 -5.59 -18.91
N LEU A 19 -7.97 -6.69 -18.78
CA LEU A 19 -7.12 -7.07 -17.64
C LEU A 19 -5.92 -6.12 -17.45
N GLY A 20 -6.18 -4.82 -17.36
CA GLY A 20 -5.18 -3.79 -17.08
C GLY A 20 -5.19 -3.50 -15.59
N TYR A 21 -4.03 -3.61 -14.95
CA TYR A 21 -3.87 -3.13 -13.58
C TYR A 21 -4.09 -1.60 -13.57
N PRO A 22 -5.04 -1.06 -12.79
CA PRO A 22 -5.34 0.37 -12.82
C PRO A 22 -4.08 1.16 -12.47
N LEU A 23 -3.67 2.08 -13.36
CA LEU A 23 -2.44 2.85 -13.18
C LEU A 23 -2.45 3.61 -11.85
N ASP A 24 -3.61 4.10 -11.43
CA ASP A 24 -3.83 4.77 -10.15
C ASP A 24 -3.45 3.88 -8.95
N GLN A 25 -3.73 2.59 -9.03
CA GLN A 25 -3.39 1.62 -7.98
C GLN A 25 -1.87 1.41 -7.87
N VAL A 26 -1.13 1.44 -8.98
CA VAL A 26 0.35 1.37 -8.95
C VAL A 26 0.92 2.55 -8.19
N TYR A 27 0.46 3.76 -8.53
CA TYR A 27 0.98 4.98 -7.90
C TYR A 27 0.68 5.03 -6.40
N GLU A 28 -0.50 4.59 -5.98
CA GLU A 28 -0.85 4.47 -4.56
C GLU A 28 0.09 3.51 -3.81
N GLU A 29 0.36 2.35 -4.39
CA GLU A 29 1.25 1.34 -3.78
C GLU A 29 2.70 1.80 -3.72
N VAL A 30 3.18 2.41 -4.79
CA VAL A 30 4.53 2.96 -4.86
C VAL A 30 4.70 4.05 -3.82
N ALA A 31 3.75 4.99 -3.73
CA ALA A 31 3.79 6.04 -2.73
C ALA A 31 3.75 5.48 -1.30
N TYR A 32 2.92 4.45 -1.05
CA TYR A 32 2.81 3.82 0.26
C TYR A 32 4.12 3.17 0.71
N VAL A 33 4.74 2.37 -0.17
CA VAL A 33 6.00 1.69 0.13
C VAL A 33 7.14 2.71 0.26
N ALA A 34 7.26 3.65 -0.68
CA ALA A 34 8.29 4.69 -0.64
C ALA A 34 8.18 5.57 0.62
N TYR A 35 6.96 5.89 1.06
CA TYR A 35 6.74 6.65 2.29
C TYR A 35 7.22 5.91 3.54
N HIS A 36 6.98 4.60 3.63
CA HIS A 36 7.28 3.81 4.83
C HIS A 36 8.72 3.30 4.91
N PHE A 37 9.34 2.96 3.78
CA PHE A 37 10.73 2.49 3.75
C PHE A 37 11.73 3.55 3.29
N HIS A 38 11.25 4.73 2.90
CA HIS A 38 12.08 5.80 2.31
C HIS A 38 12.87 5.35 1.08
N TRP A 39 12.42 4.27 0.43
CA TRP A 39 12.95 3.84 -0.85
C TRP A 39 12.57 4.83 -1.93
N PRO A 40 13.46 5.07 -2.90
CA PRO A 40 13.14 5.95 -4.00
C PRO A 40 12.02 5.32 -4.84
N ALA A 41 11.08 6.14 -5.31
CA ALA A 41 9.88 5.66 -5.98
C ALA A 41 10.18 4.84 -7.26
N HIS A 42 11.30 5.09 -7.93
CA HIS A 42 11.72 4.34 -9.11
C HIS A 42 12.08 2.88 -8.78
N GLU A 43 12.78 2.63 -7.66
CA GLU A 43 13.10 1.26 -7.22
C GLU A 43 11.81 0.47 -6.91
N VAL A 44 10.81 1.13 -6.35
CA VAL A 44 9.52 0.48 -6.05
C VAL A 44 8.70 0.21 -7.33
N LEU A 45 8.83 1.06 -8.33
CA LEU A 45 8.22 0.86 -9.65
C LEU A 45 8.85 -0.32 -10.42
N GLU A 46 10.12 -0.61 -10.17
CA GLU A 46 10.84 -1.74 -10.77
C GLU A 46 10.44 -3.09 -10.16
N LEU A 47 9.81 -3.09 -8.98
CA LEU A 47 9.32 -4.32 -8.35
C LEU A 47 8.18 -4.96 -9.14
N GLU A 48 8.23 -6.29 -9.22
CA GLU A 48 7.12 -7.08 -9.76
C GLU A 48 5.83 -6.78 -8.98
N HIS A 49 4.70 -6.86 -9.69
CA HIS A 49 3.40 -6.54 -9.11
C HIS A 49 3.13 -7.32 -7.81
N GLY A 50 3.45 -8.62 -7.78
CA GLY A 50 3.28 -9.46 -6.59
C GLY A 50 4.20 -9.10 -5.42
N GLU A 51 5.40 -8.60 -5.71
CA GLU A 51 6.36 -8.18 -4.69
C GLU A 51 5.93 -6.88 -4.03
N ARG A 52 5.50 -5.90 -4.84
CA ARG A 52 4.96 -4.64 -4.32
C ARG A 52 3.73 -4.88 -3.44
N GLN A 53 2.82 -5.74 -3.87
CA GLN A 53 1.66 -6.16 -3.06
C GLN A 53 2.07 -6.79 -1.72
N ARG A 54 3.12 -7.63 -1.72
CA ARG A 54 3.64 -8.23 -0.48
C ARG A 54 4.16 -7.17 0.48
N TRP A 55 4.92 -6.20 -0.01
CA TRP A 55 5.44 -5.11 0.83
C TRP A 55 4.33 -4.25 1.44
N VAL A 56 3.30 -3.91 0.66
CA VAL A 56 2.11 -3.20 1.16
C VAL A 56 1.46 -3.97 2.31
N GLN A 57 1.33 -5.31 2.19
CA GLN A 57 0.77 -6.14 3.25
C GLN A 57 1.64 -6.19 4.51
N GLU A 58 2.96 -6.32 4.37
CA GLU A 58 3.87 -6.35 5.52
C GLU A 58 3.89 -5.02 6.28
N ILE A 59 3.93 -3.90 5.56
CA ILE A 59 3.83 -2.56 6.15
C ILE A 59 2.51 -2.41 6.92
N ALA A 60 1.38 -2.85 6.33
CA ALA A 60 0.08 -2.81 6.99
C ALA A 60 0.03 -3.69 8.26
N LYS A 61 0.68 -4.88 8.25
CA LYS A 61 0.79 -5.75 9.42
C LYS A 61 1.59 -5.10 10.55
N ILE A 62 2.74 -4.49 10.23
CA ILE A 62 3.58 -3.78 11.20
C ILE A 62 2.81 -2.61 11.80
N ASN A 63 2.20 -1.76 10.96
CA ASN A 63 1.41 -0.63 11.40
C ASN A 63 0.24 -1.05 12.29
N ARG A 64 -0.40 -2.19 12.01
CA ARG A 64 -1.47 -2.72 12.87
C ARG A 64 -0.94 -3.09 14.25
N ARG A 65 0.17 -3.83 14.32
CA ARG A 65 0.79 -4.24 15.59
C ARG A 65 1.23 -3.04 16.43
N LEU A 66 1.79 -2.01 15.79
CA LEU A 66 2.24 -0.80 16.48
C LEU A 66 1.08 0.04 17.03
N ASN A 67 -0.06 0.03 16.33
CA ASN A 67 -1.26 0.78 16.73
C ASN A 67 -2.24 -0.04 17.58
N GLU A 68 -1.91 -1.28 17.95
CA GLU A 68 -2.74 -2.03 18.89
C GLU A 68 -2.69 -1.33 20.26
N PRO A 69 -3.84 -0.84 20.76
CA PRO A 69 -3.88 -0.19 22.05
C PRO A 69 -3.47 -1.21 23.10
N ILE A 70 -2.43 -0.87 23.88
CA ILE A 70 -2.05 -1.63 25.06
C ILE A 70 -3.30 -1.72 25.93
N ARG A 71 -3.87 -2.92 26.08
CA ARG A 71 -4.95 -3.15 27.04
C ARG A 71 -4.31 -3.07 28.43
N SER A 72 -4.41 -1.90 29.05
CA SER A 72 -4.16 -1.66 30.47
C SER A 72 -5.46 -1.82 31.26
#